data_AF-A0A7X7X3Q5-F1
#
_entry.id   AF-A0A7X7X3Q5-F1
#
_cell.length_a   1.000
_cell.length_b   1.000
_cell.length_c   1.000
_cell.angle_alpha   90.00
_cell.angle_beta   90.00
_cell.angle_gamma   90.00
#
_symmetry.space_group_name_H-M   'P 1'
#
loop_
_entity.id
_entity.type
_entity.pdbx_description
1 polymer ?
#
loop_
_entity_poly.entity_id
_entity_poly.type
_entity_poly.pdbx_seq_one_letter_code
_entity_poly.pdbx_strand_id
1 'polypeptide(L)' 'MSIAWTPNLSVGVEHIDDQHKIWFEKANALFEAGKEKRAKEYIKTMLDFLDEYTKKHFKDEEAFMVEIRYPELEAQKKA' A
#
# COMPACT_ATOMS: atom_id res chain seq x y z
N MET A 1 1.17 10.28 -14.37
CA MET A 1 2.49 10.41 -13.71
C MET A 1 2.70 9.09 -13.01
N SER A 2 3.77 8.35 -13.33
CA SER A 2 4.04 7.07 -12.67
C SER A 2 4.65 7.34 -11.29
N ILE A 3 4.06 6.75 -10.25
CA ILE A 3 4.60 6.82 -8.90
C ILE A 3 5.44 5.55 -8.71
N ALA A 4 6.75 5.69 -8.54
CA ALA A 4 7.66 4.53 -8.42
C ALA A 4 8.14 4.37 -6.98
N TRP A 5 8.20 3.12 -6.50
CA TRP A 5 8.87 2.83 -5.25
C TRP A 5 10.37 3.06 -5.45
N THR A 6 11.00 3.66 -4.45
CA THR A 6 12.42 3.98 -4.45
C THR A 6 13.02 3.62 -3.09
N PRO A 7 14.33 3.31 -3.00
CA PRO A 7 14.94 2.88 -1.74
C PRO A 7 14.83 3.88 -0.57
N ASN A 8 14.61 5.17 -0.85
CA ASN A 8 14.36 6.20 0.16
C ASN A 8 12.99 6.08 0.86
N LEU A 9 12.09 5.24 0.36
CA LEU A 9 10.79 4.92 0.98
C LEU A 9 10.87 3.66 1.84
N SER A 10 12.02 2.99 1.89
CA SER A 10 12.23 1.82 2.73
C SER A 10 12.16 2.20 4.20
N VAL A 11 11.47 1.37 4.99
CA VAL A 11 11.46 1.45 6.45
C VAL A 11 12.43 0.44 7.09
N GLY A 12 13.19 -0.29 6.27
CA GLY A 12 14.17 -1.28 6.72
C GLY A 12 13.56 -2.60 7.20
N VAL A 13 12.25 -2.79 7.02
CA VAL A 13 11.53 -4.02 7.34
C VAL A 13 11.09 -4.65 6.03
N GLU A 14 11.81 -5.70 5.60
CA GLU A 14 11.65 -6.31 4.26
C GLU A 14 10.19 -6.64 3.93
N HIS A 15 9.46 -7.24 4.88
CA HIS A 15 8.06 -7.58 4.68
C HIS A 15 7.15 -6.38 4.43
N ILE A 16 7.40 -5.26 5.13
CA ILE A 16 6.61 -4.02 4.98
C ILE A 16 7.00 -3.30 3.69
N ASP A 17 8.29 -3.26 3.36
CA ASP A 17 8.80 -2.69 2.11
C ASP A 17 8.24 -3.42 0.88
N ASP A 18 8.10 -4.74 0.94
CA ASP A 18 7.51 -5.53 -0.14
C ASP A 18 6.02 -5.22 -0.34
N GLN A 19 5.29 -4.98 0.75
CA GLN A 19 3.91 -4.51 0.68
C GLN A 19 3.82 -3.12 0.04
N HIS A 20 4.73 -2.19 0.39
CA HIS A 20 4.81 -0.89 -0.27
C HIS A 20 5.06 -1.04 -1.77
N LYS A 21 6.03 -1.86 -2.20
CA LYS A 21 6.30 -2.07 -3.64
C LYS A 21 5.05 -2.53 -4.40
N ILE A 22 4.26 -3.43 -3.83
CA ILE A 22 3.00 -3.91 -4.42
C ILE A 22 1.97 -2.77 -4.55
N TRP A 23 1.85 -1.88 -3.55
CA TRP A 23 0.99 -0.71 -3.67
C TRP A 23 1.38 0.19 -4.84
N PHE A 24 2.67 0.49 -5.00
CA PHE A 24 3.13 1.33 -6.10
C PHE A 24 2.87 0.68 -7.47
N GLU A 25 3.09 -0.63 -7.59
CA GLU A 25 2.74 -1.39 -8.80
C GLU A 25 1.24 -1.26 -9.14
N LYS A 26 0.37 -1.47 -8.15
CA LYS A 26 -1.09 -1.50 -8.34
C LYS A 26 -1.68 -0.11 -8.56
N ALA A 27 -1.13 0.91 -7.89
CA ALA A 27 -1.46 2.31 -8.13
C ALA A 27 -1.10 2.72 -9.56
N ASN A 28 0.11 2.37 -10.04
CA ASN A 28 0.51 2.64 -11.42
C ASN A 28 -0.40 1.95 -12.44
N ALA A 29 -0.74 0.69 -12.19
CA ALA A 29 -1.66 -0.05 -13.06
C ALA A 29 -3.03 0.65 -13.12
N LEU A 30 -3.53 1.18 -11.99
CA LEU A 30 -4.78 1.93 -11.93
C LEU A 30 -4.70 3.23 -12.74
N PHE A 31 -3.58 3.97 -12.63
CA PHE A 31 -3.35 5.18 -13.42
C PHE A 31 -3.35 4.90 -14.92
N GLU A 32 -2.68 3.83 -15.37
CA GLU A 32 -2.65 3.46 -16.78
C GLU A 32 -4.02 2.97 -17.26
N ALA A 33 -4.76 2.20 -16.44
CA ALA A 33 -6.13 1.81 -16.74
C ALA A 33 -7.05 3.02 -16.96
N GLY A 34 -6.91 4.06 -16.15
CA GLY A 34 -7.63 5.32 -16.30
C GLY A 34 -7.24 6.07 -17.57
N LYS A 35 -5.94 6.15 -17.90
CA LYS A 35 -5.43 6.81 -19.12
C LYS A 35 -5.90 6.10 -20.40
N GLU A 36 -5.90 4.77 -20.38
CA GLU A 36 -6.38 3.92 -21.47
C GLU A 36 -7.92 3.89 -21.58
N LYS A 37 -8.65 4.57 -20.67
CA LYS A 37 -10.11 4.55 -20.58
C LYS A 37 -10.68 3.14 -20.55
N ARG A 38 -10.04 2.26 -19.77
CA ARG A 38 -10.53 0.88 -19.58
C ARG A 38 -11.93 0.87 -18.97
N ALA A 39 -12.59 -0.27 -19.11
CA ALA A 39 -13.94 -0.49 -18.60
C ALA A 39 -14.03 -0.17 -17.09
N LYS A 40 -15.16 0.38 -16.67
CA LYS A 40 -15.39 0.81 -15.29
C LYS A 40 -15.27 -0.36 -14.31
N GLU A 41 -15.68 -1.54 -14.74
CA GLU A 41 -15.62 -2.79 -13.98
C GLU A 41 -14.16 -3.15 -13.67
N TYR A 42 -13.27 -2.98 -14.66
CA TYR A 42 -11.83 -3.21 -14.45
C TYR A 42 -11.23 -2.20 -13.48
N ILE A 43 -11.59 -0.92 -13.60
CA ILE A 43 -11.15 0.11 -12.65
C ILE A 43 -11.65 -0.21 -11.24
N LYS A 44 -12.90 -0.68 -11.12
CA LYS A 44 -13.50 -1.07 -9.83
C LYS A 44 -12.73 -2.22 -9.19
N THR A 45 -12.37 -3.28 -9.91
CA THR A 45 -11.62 -4.40 -9.31
C THR A 45 -10.25 -3.97 -8.79
N MET A 46 -9.62 -2.98 -9.42
CA MET A 46 -8.35 -2.43 -8.96
C MET A 46 -8.51 -1.57 -7.70
N LEU A 47 -9.59 -0.78 -7.62
CA LEU A 47 -9.93 -0.03 -6.41
C LEU A 47 -10.27 -0.96 -5.25
N ASP A 48 -11.05 -2.02 -5.50
CA ASP A 48 -11.39 -3.03 -4.50
C ASP A 48 -10.11 -3.71 -3.98
N PHE A 49 -9.17 -4.06 -4.87
CA PHE A 49 -7.86 -4.60 -4.47
C PHE A 49 -7.08 -3.61 -3.60
N LEU A 50 -6.99 -2.34 -3.99
CA LEU A 50 -6.23 -1.34 -3.25
C LEU A 50 -6.82 -1.11 -1.85
N ASP A 51 -8.15 -1.10 -1.71
CA ASP A 51 -8.83 -0.98 -0.41
C ASP A 51 -8.50 -2.18 0.51
N GLU A 52 -8.69 -3.41 0.01
CA GLU A 52 -8.41 -4.62 0.80
C GLU A 52 -6.94 -4.74 1.18
N TYR A 53 -6.05 -4.48 0.22
CA TYR A 53 -4.61 -4.58 0.44
C TYR A 53 -4.11 -3.50 1.41
N THR A 54 -4.74 -2.31 1.39
CA THR A 54 -4.40 -1.24 2.33
C THR A 54 -4.75 -1.60 3.77
N LYS A 55 -5.93 -2.19 3.99
CA LYS A 55 -6.33 -2.71 5.31
C LYS A 55 -5.39 -3.81 5.79
N LYS A 56 -4.98 -4.71 4.89
CA LYS A 56 -4.01 -5.75 5.21
C LYS A 56 -2.66 -5.15 5.63
N HIS A 57 -2.15 -4.17 4.88
CA HIS A 57 -0.87 -3.54 5.17
C HIS A 57 -0.84 -2.93 6.57
N PHE A 58 -1.79 -2.06 6.89
CA PHE A 58 -1.83 -1.42 8.20
C PHE A 58 -1.98 -2.43 9.35
N LYS A 59 -2.76 -3.50 9.13
CA LYS A 59 -2.85 -4.59 10.12
C LYS A 59 -1.50 -5.26 10.36
N ASP A 60 -0.73 -5.55 9.32
CA ASP A 60 0.57 -6.21 9.44
C ASP A 60 1.63 -5.26 10.05
N GLU A 61 1.61 -3.98 9.68
CA GLU A 61 2.46 -2.93 10.26
C GLU A 61 2.17 -2.76 11.76
N GLU A 62 0.90 -2.59 12.14
CA GLU A 62 0.49 -2.47 13.54
C GLU A 62 0.84 -3.73 14.34
N ALA A 63 0.67 -4.92 13.78
CA ALA A 63 1.06 -6.17 14.43
C ALA A 63 2.58 -6.23 14.70
N PHE A 64 3.39 -5.81 13.73
CA PHE A 64 4.83 -5.70 13.89
C PHE A 64 5.21 -4.65 14.95
N MET A 65 4.55 -3.49 14.94
CA MET A 65 4.75 -2.43 15.93
C MET A 65 4.40 -2.88 17.35
N VAL A 66 3.36 -3.71 17.52
CA VAL A 66 3.02 -4.35 18.80
C VAL A 66 4.14 -5.30 19.25
N GLU A 67 4.64 -6.14 18.35
CA GLU A 67 5.69 -7.12 18.64
C GLU A 67 6.96 -6.45 19.20
N ILE A 68 7.37 -5.34 18.59
CA ILE A 68 8.57 -4.59 19.01
C ILE A 68 8.31 -3.55 20.11
N ARG A 69 7.06 -3.47 20.62
CA ARG A 69 6.62 -2.46 21.61
C ARG A 69 6.90 -1.02 21.17
N TYR A 70 6.57 -0.71 19.92
CA TYR A 70 6.80 0.61 19.35
C TYR A 70 6.03 1.69 20.13
N PRO A 71 6.69 2.77 20.59
CA PRO A 71 6.10 3.73 21.53
C PRO A 71 4.97 4.57 20.94
N GLU A 72 4.92 4.77 19.62
CA GLU A 72 3.92 5.63 18.97
C GLU A 72 2.83 4.84 18.23
N LEU A 73 2.58 3.58 18.60
CA LEU A 73 1.54 2.73 17.99
C LEU A 73 0.16 3.41 17.97
N GLU A 74 -0.19 4.11 19.04
CA GLU A 74 -1.48 4.79 19.15
C GLU A 74 -1.59 6.05 18.27
N ALA A 75 -0.45 6.62 17.85
CA ALA A 75 -0.42 7.66 16.83
C ALA A 75 -0.60 7.06 15.44
N GLN A 76 0.07 5.94 15.14
CA GLN A 76 -0.06 5.23 13.87
C GLN A 76 -1.50 4.80 13.56
N LYS A 77 -2.19 4.20 14.54
CA LYS A 77 -3.59 3.75 14.38
C LYS A 77 -4.60 4.86 14.06
N LYS A 78 -4.22 6.13 14.28
CA LYS A 78 -5.08 7.31 14.05
C LYS A 78 -4.78 8.03 12.73
N ALA A 79 -3.65 7.71 12.09
CA ALA A 79 -3.24 8.31 10.82
C ALA A 79 -4.17 7.86 9.67
#